data_AF-A0AAW1V3B1-F1
#
_entry.id   AF-A0AAW1V3B1-F1
#
_cell.length_a   1.000
_cell.length_b   1.000
_cell.length_c   1.000
_cell.angle_alpha   90.00
_cell.angle_beta   90.00
_cell.angle_gamma   90.00
#
_symmetry.space_group_name_H-M   'P 1'
#
loop_
_entity.id
_entity.type
_entity.pdbx_description
1 polymer ?
#
loop_
_entity_poly.entity_id
_entity_poly.type
_entity_poly.pdbx_seq_one_letter_code
_entity_poly.pdbx_strand_id
1 'polypeptide(L)'
;MNVKQPYVVTAIAISFVVIVIIISTSSNREVASETTSDDRPDVPKAVSNWPQEELRLGQVSGVAVNSASQPVIFHRPGRSFDQYTFNASSHYQHIADGPITEPTVLTLDPRTGKVVGKWGANFFYMPHGLTIDKHDNMWITDVAMHQGFKFKPGELEPSLVFGEKFQPGSFEKNLCMPTSFAIASTGEIFLADGYCNSRILKFNAAGQLMKVIPNKHEFLSLQIPHGLALLESIDRICIADRENMRVVCPRAGLYGLQGRKEPPLTIQEPDMGKVYDVSVRGNLIYAINGPTSGVIPIVGLTIDPQNEKIIDRWSPPDGGFNLPHAIAVCPNGSSLYVAEINPNKIWKFELVPPK
;
A
#
# COMPACT_ATOMS: atom_id res chain seq x y z
N MET A 1 -90.28 23.53 -7.30
CA MET A 1 -90.13 23.81 -8.74
C MET A 1 -89.10 22.81 -9.27
N ASN A 2 -89.52 21.66 -9.82
CA ASN A 2 -89.61 21.37 -11.27
C ASN A 2 -88.28 21.70 -12.00
N VAL A 3 -87.56 20.79 -12.68
CA VAL A 3 -87.98 19.79 -13.70
C VAL A 3 -86.98 18.60 -13.80
N LYS A 4 -87.49 17.43 -14.25
CA LYS A 4 -86.86 16.13 -14.58
C LYS A 4 -85.78 16.24 -15.70
N GLN A 5 -84.87 15.28 -15.96
CA GLN A 5 -85.07 13.96 -16.64
C GLN A 5 -83.68 13.26 -16.92
N PRO A 6 -83.56 12.07 -17.56
CA PRO A 6 -83.46 10.74 -16.95
C PRO A 6 -82.13 9.96 -17.21
N TYR A 7 -82.08 8.74 -16.66
CA TYR A 7 -81.02 7.73 -16.72
C TYR A 7 -80.76 7.16 -18.13
N VAL A 8 -79.48 6.85 -18.43
CA VAL A 8 -79.08 5.87 -19.45
C VAL A 8 -78.29 4.76 -18.77
N VAL A 9 -78.83 3.55 -18.81
CA VAL A 9 -78.17 2.31 -18.40
C VAL A 9 -77.53 1.70 -19.64
N THR A 10 -76.24 1.40 -19.60
CA THR A 10 -75.58 0.55 -20.60
C THR A 10 -74.81 -0.53 -19.85
N ALA A 11 -75.21 -1.78 -20.08
CA ALA A 11 -74.65 -2.96 -19.43
C ALA A 11 -73.20 -3.19 -19.87
N ILE A 12 -72.28 -3.33 -18.92
CA ILE A 12 -70.92 -3.81 -19.17
C ILE A 12 -70.90 -5.29 -18.76
N ALA A 13 -70.80 -6.17 -19.75
CA ALA A 13 -70.58 -7.60 -19.54
C ALA A 13 -69.14 -7.82 -19.05
N ILE A 14 -68.98 -8.21 -17.79
CA ILE A 14 -67.69 -8.60 -17.22
C ILE A 14 -67.47 -10.08 -17.55
N SER A 15 -66.59 -10.37 -18.51
CA SER A 15 -66.11 -11.73 -18.77
C SER A 15 -65.10 -12.12 -17.69
N PHE A 16 -65.44 -13.13 -16.89
CA PHE A 16 -64.50 -13.76 -15.96
C PHE A 16 -63.61 -14.73 -16.74
N VAL A 17 -62.33 -14.36 -16.93
CA VAL A 17 -61.29 -15.30 -17.37
C VAL A 17 -60.79 -16.05 -16.14
N VAL A 18 -61.09 -17.34 -16.05
CA VAL A 18 -60.52 -18.24 -15.04
C VAL A 18 -59.10 -18.60 -15.49
N ILE A 19 -58.09 -18.00 -14.85
CA ILE A 19 -56.70 -18.42 -15.02
C ILE A 19 -56.45 -19.59 -14.07
N VAL A 20 -56.29 -20.78 -14.64
CA VAL A 20 -55.83 -21.97 -13.93
C VAL A 20 -54.32 -21.84 -13.71
N ILE A 21 -53.90 -21.56 -12.48
CA ILE A 21 -52.48 -21.59 -12.08
C ILE A 21 -52.09 -23.05 -11.87
N ILE A 22 -51.33 -23.61 -12.80
CA ILE A 22 -50.65 -24.90 -12.61
C ILE A 22 -49.39 -24.62 -11.78
N ILE A 23 -49.42 -25.00 -10.50
CA ILE A 23 -48.24 -24.97 -9.63
C ILE A 23 -47.40 -26.21 -9.97
N SER A 24 -46.34 -26.05 -10.77
CA SER A 24 -45.31 -27.07 -10.89
C SER A 24 -44.36 -26.99 -9.69
N THR A 25 -44.36 -28.01 -8.84
CA THR A 25 -43.37 -28.14 -7.76
C THR A 25 -42.04 -28.60 -8.33
N SER A 26 -41.20 -27.65 -8.77
CA SER A 26 -39.79 -27.96 -9.01
C SER A 26 -39.09 -28.05 -7.65
N SER A 27 -38.74 -29.28 -7.25
CA SER A 27 -37.79 -29.53 -6.17
C SER A 27 -36.45 -28.88 -6.55
N ASN A 28 -36.17 -27.70 -6.02
CA ASN A 28 -34.82 -27.18 -5.97
C ASN A 28 -34.05 -28.03 -4.96
N ARG A 29 -33.38 -29.08 -5.46
CA ARG A 29 -32.23 -29.63 -4.75
C ARG A 29 -31.15 -28.55 -4.82
N GLU A 30 -30.96 -27.84 -3.71
CA GLU A 30 -29.68 -27.21 -3.44
C GLU A 30 -28.61 -28.29 -3.59
N VAL A 31 -27.86 -28.22 -4.69
CA VAL A 31 -26.57 -28.87 -4.76
C VAL A 31 -25.70 -28.05 -3.83
N ALA A 32 -25.62 -28.47 -2.57
CA ALA A 32 -24.57 -28.03 -1.68
C ALA A 32 -23.26 -28.38 -2.39
N SER A 33 -22.57 -27.37 -2.92
CA SER A 33 -21.17 -27.54 -3.27
C SER A 33 -20.47 -27.84 -1.96
N GLU A 34 -19.99 -29.08 -1.80
CA GLU A 34 -19.00 -29.39 -0.79
C GLU A 34 -17.78 -28.50 -1.05
N THR A 35 -17.69 -27.38 -0.34
CA THR A 35 -16.52 -26.50 -0.26
C THR A 35 -15.41 -27.28 0.43
N THR A 36 -14.74 -28.12 -0.34
CA THR A 36 -13.53 -28.86 0.06
C THR A 36 -12.30 -28.12 -0.43
N SER A 37 -12.11 -26.93 0.12
CA SER A 37 -10.81 -26.36 0.47
C SER A 37 -11.10 -25.33 1.53
N ASP A 38 -10.37 -25.38 2.63
CA ASP A 38 -10.37 -24.34 3.65
C ASP A 38 -10.30 -22.95 2.99
N ASP A 39 -11.39 -22.16 3.04
CA ASP A 39 -11.51 -20.84 2.39
C ASP A 39 -10.69 -19.75 3.12
N ARG A 40 -9.81 -20.19 4.03
CA ARG A 40 -8.86 -19.35 4.75
C ARG A 40 -7.70 -18.97 3.80
N PRO A 41 -7.23 -17.71 3.82
CA PRO A 41 -6.13 -17.30 2.96
C PRO A 41 -4.78 -17.88 3.40
N ASP A 42 -3.80 -17.87 2.50
CA ASP A 42 -2.43 -18.24 2.83
C ASP A 42 -1.86 -17.38 3.96
N VAL A 43 -1.14 -18.03 4.85
CA VAL A 43 -0.56 -17.45 6.06
C VAL A 43 0.94 -17.19 5.86
N PRO A 44 1.46 -16.00 6.22
CA PRO A 44 2.88 -15.74 6.25
C PRO A 44 3.60 -16.62 7.27
N LYS A 45 4.56 -17.42 6.79
CA LYS A 45 5.42 -18.25 7.63
C LYS A 45 6.87 -17.82 7.46
N ALA A 46 7.50 -17.41 8.56
CA ALA A 46 8.89 -16.98 8.54
C ALA A 46 9.82 -18.09 8.04
N VAL A 47 10.74 -17.73 7.15
CA VAL A 47 11.80 -18.61 6.65
C VAL A 47 13.01 -18.46 7.57
N SER A 48 13.40 -19.55 8.24
CA SER A 48 14.61 -19.60 9.04
C SER A 48 15.86 -19.65 8.15
N ASN A 49 16.98 -19.14 8.66
CA ASN A 49 18.28 -19.14 7.97
C ASN A 49 18.27 -18.44 6.60
N TRP A 50 17.42 -17.42 6.44
CA TRP A 50 17.44 -16.49 5.31
C TRP A 50 17.56 -15.05 5.82
N PRO A 51 18.50 -14.24 5.31
CA PRO A 51 19.60 -14.59 4.41
C PRO A 51 20.53 -15.67 4.99
N GLN A 52 21.19 -16.44 4.13
CA GLN A 52 22.13 -17.51 4.54
C GLN A 52 23.46 -16.97 5.05
N GLU A 53 23.76 -15.71 4.74
CA GLU A 53 24.96 -14.99 5.18
C GLU A 53 24.55 -13.65 5.78
N GLU A 54 25.31 -13.15 6.75
CA GLU A 54 25.06 -11.82 7.30
C GLU A 54 25.32 -10.73 6.26
N LEU A 55 24.33 -9.86 6.07
CA LEU A 55 24.44 -8.70 5.20
C LEU A 55 24.90 -7.49 6.03
N ARG A 56 25.95 -6.80 5.58
CA ARG A 56 26.37 -5.52 6.16
C ARG A 56 25.47 -4.40 5.65
N LEU A 57 24.36 -4.17 6.34
CA LEU A 57 23.35 -3.19 5.96
C LEU A 57 23.39 -1.96 6.88
N GLY A 58 23.11 -0.81 6.27
CA GLY A 58 22.64 0.36 7.01
C GLY A 58 21.14 0.22 7.32
N GLN A 59 20.51 1.29 7.79
CA GLN A 59 19.05 1.30 8.00
C GLN A 59 18.33 0.94 6.69
N VAL A 60 17.61 -0.19 6.69
CA VAL A 60 16.89 -0.69 5.51
C VAL A 60 15.51 -0.05 5.47
N SER A 61 15.39 1.05 4.74
CA SER A 61 14.17 1.89 4.72
C SER A 61 13.11 1.40 3.74
N GLY A 62 13.51 0.65 2.70
CA GLY A 62 12.60 0.18 1.66
C GLY A 62 12.90 -1.25 1.23
N VAL A 63 11.85 -1.96 0.83
CA VAL A 63 11.95 -3.24 0.12
C VAL A 63 10.90 -3.27 -0.98
N ALA A 64 11.29 -3.81 -2.13
CA ALA A 64 10.42 -4.15 -3.24
C ALA A 64 10.82 -5.51 -3.81
N VAL A 65 10.06 -6.03 -4.77
CA VAL A 65 10.40 -7.26 -5.48
C VAL A 65 10.28 -7.01 -6.98
N ASN A 66 11.32 -7.35 -7.74
CA ASN A 66 11.31 -7.17 -9.20
C ASN A 66 10.54 -8.29 -9.92
N SER A 67 10.39 -8.16 -11.23
CA SER A 67 9.68 -9.13 -12.09
C SER A 67 10.31 -10.54 -12.06
N ALA A 68 11.61 -10.63 -11.76
CA ALA A 68 12.34 -11.88 -11.56
C ALA A 68 12.15 -12.50 -10.16
N SER A 69 11.21 -11.99 -9.35
CA SER A 69 10.94 -12.43 -7.98
C SER A 69 12.14 -12.27 -7.04
N GLN A 70 13.04 -11.33 -7.32
CA GLN A 70 14.18 -11.02 -6.47
C GLN A 70 13.83 -9.85 -5.54
N PRO A 71 14.01 -10.00 -4.22
CA PRO A 71 13.88 -8.87 -3.31
C PRO A 71 14.98 -7.84 -3.58
N VAL A 72 14.56 -6.58 -3.65
CA VAL A 72 15.41 -5.42 -3.82
C VAL A 72 15.23 -4.55 -2.59
N ILE A 73 16.33 -4.24 -1.89
CA ILE A 73 16.31 -3.43 -0.68
C ILE A 73 16.93 -2.06 -0.93
N PHE A 74 16.43 -1.05 -0.24
CA PHE A 74 16.95 0.30 -0.22
C PHE A 74 17.41 0.64 1.20
N HIS A 75 18.69 0.97 1.36
CA HIS A 75 19.31 1.16 2.67
C HIS A 75 20.23 2.38 2.73
N ARG A 76 20.62 2.72 3.96
CA ARG A 76 21.38 3.93 4.31
C ARG A 76 22.80 3.59 4.81
N PRO A 77 23.73 3.11 3.97
CA PRO A 77 25.08 2.80 4.43
C PRO A 77 25.77 4.08 4.94
N GLY A 78 26.34 4.00 6.14
CA GLY A 78 27.02 5.13 6.79
C GLY A 78 26.12 6.32 7.16
N ARG A 79 24.78 6.19 7.07
CA ARG A 79 23.82 7.25 7.38
C ARG A 79 22.73 6.75 8.33
N SER A 80 22.31 7.63 9.23
CA SER A 80 21.20 7.40 10.15
C SER A 80 20.19 8.53 10.02
N PHE A 81 18.90 8.19 9.95
CA PHE A 81 17.85 9.18 10.15
C PHE A 81 17.56 9.26 11.65
N ASP A 82 17.94 10.38 12.25
CA ASP A 82 17.76 10.69 13.67
C ASP A 82 17.29 12.15 13.88
N GLN A 83 17.24 12.57 15.15
CA GLN A 83 16.80 13.91 15.55
C GLN A 83 17.70 15.06 15.07
N TYR A 84 18.92 14.79 14.62
CA TYR A 84 19.87 15.81 14.15
C TYR A 84 19.89 15.94 12.62
N THR A 85 19.21 15.02 11.92
CA THR A 85 19.19 14.94 10.46
C THR A 85 18.55 16.17 9.80
N PHE A 86 17.53 16.75 10.44
CA PHE A 86 16.77 17.89 9.95
C PHE A 86 16.64 18.98 11.02
N ASN A 87 16.56 20.25 10.61
CA ASN A 87 16.18 21.34 11.52
C ASN A 87 14.66 21.44 11.68
N ALA A 88 14.20 22.38 12.52
CA ALA A 88 12.78 22.61 12.79
C ALA A 88 11.95 22.99 11.55
N SER A 89 12.58 23.51 10.49
CA SER A 89 11.95 23.84 9.22
C SER A 89 12.13 22.73 8.18
N SER A 90 12.41 21.49 8.62
CA SER A 90 12.56 20.31 7.78
C SER A 90 13.71 20.37 6.76
N HIS A 91 14.67 21.27 6.91
CA HIS A 91 15.83 21.30 6.00
C HIS A 91 16.89 20.30 6.46
N TYR A 92 17.46 19.56 5.52
CA TYR A 92 18.53 18.59 5.79
C TYR A 92 19.84 19.29 6.22
N GLN A 93 20.48 18.80 7.28
CA GLN A 93 21.64 19.47 7.89
C GLN A 93 23.00 19.01 7.34
N HIS A 94 23.06 17.89 6.61
CA HIS A 94 24.30 17.21 6.24
C HIS A 94 24.61 17.29 4.73
N ILE A 95 24.17 18.36 4.05
CA ILE A 95 24.39 18.54 2.60
C ILE A 95 25.89 18.50 2.25
N ALA A 96 26.73 19.08 3.12
CA ALA A 96 28.18 19.19 2.93
C ALA A 96 28.90 17.84 2.90
N ASP A 97 28.32 16.81 3.52
CA ASP A 97 28.90 15.46 3.53
C ASP A 97 28.78 14.76 2.16
N GLY A 98 28.03 15.33 1.22
CA GLY A 98 27.77 14.73 -0.09
C GLY A 98 26.78 13.55 -0.05
N PRO A 99 26.42 13.00 -1.23
CA PRO A 99 25.57 11.82 -1.30
C PRO A 99 26.29 10.60 -0.70
N ILE A 100 25.51 9.57 -0.37
CA ILE A 100 26.02 8.27 0.06
C ILE A 100 26.88 7.67 -1.06
N THR A 101 28.15 7.41 -0.77
CA THR A 101 29.12 6.92 -1.77
C THR A 101 29.04 5.42 -2.04
N GLU A 102 28.50 4.66 -1.09
CA GLU A 102 28.26 3.23 -1.23
C GLU A 102 26.94 2.93 -1.95
N PRO A 103 26.78 1.75 -2.57
CA PRO A 103 25.51 1.34 -3.16
C PRO A 103 24.38 1.34 -2.13
N THR A 104 23.31 2.06 -2.41
CA THR A 104 22.12 2.19 -1.54
C THR A 104 21.04 1.18 -1.90
N VAL A 105 21.06 0.63 -3.12
CA VAL A 105 20.10 -0.38 -3.59
C VAL A 105 20.83 -1.70 -3.80
N LEU A 106 20.32 -2.76 -3.19
CA LEU A 106 20.86 -4.12 -3.31
C LEU A 106 19.77 -5.07 -3.79
N THR A 107 20.05 -5.83 -4.84
CA THR A 107 19.21 -6.95 -5.28
C THR A 107 19.75 -8.22 -4.65
N LEU A 108 18.87 -9.01 -4.02
CA LEU A 108 19.25 -10.25 -3.34
C LEU A 108 18.70 -11.47 -4.08
N ASP A 109 19.44 -12.57 -4.03
CA ASP A 109 18.96 -13.87 -4.49
C ASP A 109 17.81 -14.36 -3.58
N PRO A 110 16.62 -14.70 -4.11
CA PRO A 110 15.45 -15.03 -3.30
C PRO A 110 15.59 -16.34 -2.51
N ARG A 111 16.52 -17.21 -2.89
CA ARG A 111 16.77 -18.50 -2.24
C ARG A 111 17.80 -18.39 -1.11
N THR A 112 18.88 -17.65 -1.34
CA THR A 112 20.05 -17.59 -0.45
C THR A 112 20.16 -16.26 0.30
N GLY A 113 19.57 -15.18 -0.21
CA GLY A 113 19.68 -13.83 0.33
C GLY A 113 21.02 -13.15 -0.02
N LYS A 114 21.86 -13.79 -0.83
CA LYS A 114 23.13 -13.21 -1.30
C LYS A 114 22.89 -12.00 -2.18
N VAL A 115 23.73 -10.97 -2.04
CA VAL A 115 23.72 -9.81 -2.94
C VAL A 115 24.13 -10.23 -4.35
N VAL A 116 23.24 -10.02 -5.32
CA VAL A 116 23.44 -10.31 -6.75
C VAL A 116 23.41 -9.06 -7.64
N GLY A 117 22.98 -7.92 -7.10
CA GLY A 117 22.98 -6.63 -7.79
C GLY A 117 23.24 -5.47 -6.83
N LYS A 118 23.86 -4.40 -7.33
CA LYS A 118 24.20 -3.18 -6.58
C LYS A 118 23.95 -1.96 -7.45
N TRP A 119 23.32 -0.93 -6.88
CA TRP A 119 22.99 0.32 -7.58
C TRP A 119 22.86 1.50 -6.60
N GLY A 120 22.81 2.74 -7.10
CA GLY A 120 22.42 3.93 -6.33
C GLY A 120 23.54 4.68 -5.62
N ALA A 121 24.79 4.24 -5.78
CA ALA A 121 25.96 4.94 -5.25
C ALA A 121 26.08 6.37 -5.79
N ASN A 122 26.47 7.31 -4.93
CA ASN A 122 26.70 8.73 -5.23
C ASN A 122 25.47 9.52 -5.67
N PHE A 123 24.24 9.05 -5.37
CA PHE A 123 23.01 9.76 -5.74
C PHE A 123 22.21 10.25 -4.52
N PHE A 124 21.90 9.34 -3.59
CA PHE A 124 20.95 9.59 -2.50
C PHE A 124 21.62 10.14 -1.24
N TYR A 125 20.85 10.85 -0.41
CA TYR A 125 21.30 11.43 0.85
C TYR A 125 20.62 10.78 2.06
N MET A 126 19.30 10.57 1.97
CA MET A 126 18.53 9.87 3.00
C MET A 126 17.43 9.03 2.35
N PRO A 127 17.79 7.84 1.83
CA PRO A 127 16.88 6.82 1.33
C PRO A 127 15.62 6.63 2.18
N HIS A 128 14.44 6.51 1.55
CA HIS A 128 13.20 6.16 2.24
C HIS A 128 12.43 5.05 1.52
N GLY A 129 11.45 5.39 0.67
CA GLY A 129 10.60 4.42 -0.01
C GLY A 129 11.25 3.84 -1.26
N LEU A 130 10.92 2.58 -1.55
CA LEU A 130 11.29 1.88 -2.78
C LEU A 130 10.07 1.08 -3.27
N THR A 131 9.66 1.33 -4.51
CA THR A 131 8.63 0.57 -5.21
C THR A 131 9.17 0.17 -6.58
N ILE A 132 8.91 -1.06 -7.02
CA ILE A 132 9.24 -1.52 -8.38
C ILE A 132 7.93 -1.77 -9.11
N ASP A 133 7.75 -1.13 -10.27
CA ASP A 133 6.55 -1.34 -11.08
C ASP A 133 6.66 -2.58 -11.99
N LYS A 134 5.57 -2.92 -12.68
CA LYS A 134 5.49 -4.08 -13.58
C LYS A 134 6.48 -4.06 -14.76
N HIS A 135 7.16 -2.94 -15.00
CA HIS A 135 8.18 -2.78 -16.03
C HIS A 135 9.59 -2.70 -15.43
N ASP A 136 9.75 -3.10 -14.18
CA ASP A 136 10.98 -3.02 -13.39
C ASP A 136 11.55 -1.60 -13.22
N ASN A 137 10.74 -0.55 -13.43
CA ASN A 137 11.20 0.80 -13.08
C ASN A 137 11.25 0.91 -11.55
N MET A 138 12.32 1.52 -11.03
CA MET A 138 12.46 1.83 -9.63
C MET A 138 11.87 3.22 -9.34
N TRP A 139 10.97 3.25 -8.36
CA TRP A 139 10.35 4.46 -7.84
C TRP A 139 10.83 4.67 -6.41
N ILE A 140 11.54 5.76 -6.19
CA ILE A 140 12.32 5.96 -4.96
C ILE A 140 11.99 7.33 -4.37
N THR A 141 11.86 7.40 -3.04
CA THR A 141 11.83 8.67 -2.32
C THR A 141 13.09 8.89 -1.49
N ASP A 142 13.56 10.13 -1.45
CA ASP A 142 14.65 10.57 -0.58
C ASP A 142 14.14 11.72 0.30
N VAL A 143 14.13 11.48 1.62
CA VAL A 143 13.56 12.45 2.57
C VAL A 143 14.45 13.67 2.73
N ALA A 144 15.78 13.53 2.59
CA ALA A 144 16.72 14.64 2.70
C ALA A 144 16.62 15.56 1.49
N MET A 145 16.51 14.98 0.30
CA MET A 145 16.37 15.74 -0.93
C MET A 145 14.97 16.35 -1.08
N HIS A 146 13.98 15.90 -0.30
CA HIS A 146 12.56 16.20 -0.49
C HIS A 146 12.10 15.89 -1.92
N GLN A 147 12.54 14.75 -2.45
CA GLN A 147 12.30 14.37 -3.83
C GLN A 147 11.85 12.93 -3.98
N GLY A 148 11.11 12.69 -5.06
CA GLY A 148 10.77 11.37 -5.57
C GLY A 148 11.34 11.20 -6.98
N PHE A 149 11.69 9.98 -7.35
CA PHE A 149 12.38 9.68 -8.60
C PHE A 149 11.82 8.43 -9.27
N LYS A 150 11.82 8.42 -10.61
CA LYS A 150 11.64 7.22 -11.43
C LYS A 150 12.92 6.91 -12.19
N PHE A 151 13.49 5.73 -11.99
CA PHE A 151 14.60 5.21 -12.78
C PHE A 151 14.13 4.04 -13.63
N LYS A 152 14.43 4.06 -14.92
CA LYS A 152 14.20 2.88 -15.76
C LYS A 152 15.26 1.82 -15.49
N PRO A 153 15.00 0.54 -15.78
CA PRO A 153 15.99 -0.52 -15.62
C PRO A 153 17.33 -0.17 -16.28
N GLY A 154 18.41 -0.20 -15.52
CA GLY A 154 19.76 0.06 -16.00
C GLY A 154 20.14 1.53 -16.19
N GLU A 155 19.22 2.47 -16.03
CA GLU A 155 19.52 3.91 -16.08
C GLU A 155 20.09 4.41 -14.74
N LEU A 156 21.05 5.34 -14.81
CA LEU A 156 21.64 6.01 -13.63
C LEU A 156 20.99 7.36 -13.34
N GLU A 157 20.33 7.95 -14.33
CA GLU A 157 19.63 9.22 -14.22
C GLU A 157 18.11 9.01 -14.16
N PRO A 158 17.39 9.84 -13.40
CA PRO A 158 15.95 9.69 -13.28
C PRO A 158 15.23 10.17 -14.55
N SER A 159 14.28 9.37 -15.02
CA SER A 159 13.37 9.72 -16.12
C SER A 159 12.21 10.62 -15.67
N LEU A 160 11.87 10.62 -14.38
CA LEU A 160 10.96 11.58 -13.74
C LEU A 160 11.53 12.00 -12.39
N VAL A 161 11.35 13.28 -12.05
CA VAL A 161 11.73 13.87 -10.77
C VAL A 161 10.55 14.66 -10.22
N PHE A 162 10.21 14.41 -8.96
CA PHE A 162 9.16 15.10 -8.21
C PHE A 162 9.80 15.85 -7.04
N GLY A 163 9.29 17.04 -6.73
CA GLY A 163 9.87 17.88 -5.67
C GLY A 163 11.07 18.69 -6.13
N GLU A 164 11.49 19.62 -5.29
CA GLU A 164 12.63 20.50 -5.51
C GLU A 164 13.76 20.11 -4.56
N LYS A 165 14.95 19.87 -5.12
CA LYS A 165 16.10 19.34 -4.38
C LYS A 165 16.44 20.22 -3.17
N PHE A 166 16.39 19.62 -1.98
CA PHE A 166 16.65 20.24 -0.67
C PHE A 166 15.71 21.40 -0.30
N GLN A 167 14.55 21.50 -0.96
CA GLN A 167 13.59 22.57 -0.73
C GLN A 167 12.26 21.98 -0.23
N PRO A 168 12.09 21.83 1.10
CA PRO A 168 10.85 21.34 1.66
C PRO A 168 9.71 22.34 1.42
N GLY A 169 8.51 21.84 1.14
CA GLY A 169 7.33 22.69 1.00
C GLY A 169 6.04 21.90 0.83
N SER A 170 4.91 22.63 0.88
CA SER A 170 3.56 22.07 0.77
C SER A 170 2.79 22.55 -0.47
N PHE A 171 3.43 23.33 -1.35
CA PHE A 171 2.86 23.71 -2.64
C PHE A 171 2.88 22.53 -3.62
N GLU A 172 2.26 22.69 -4.79
CA GLU A 172 2.05 21.59 -5.75
C GLU A 172 3.35 20.99 -6.32
N LYS A 173 4.41 21.79 -6.41
CA LYS A 173 5.71 21.37 -6.96
C LYS A 173 6.72 20.93 -5.90
N ASN A 174 6.47 21.28 -4.64
CA ASN A 174 7.34 20.93 -3.52
C ASN A 174 6.85 19.64 -2.87
N LEU A 175 7.77 18.93 -2.24
CA LEU A 175 7.48 17.85 -1.32
C LEU A 175 8.08 18.20 0.02
N CYS A 176 7.68 17.50 1.07
CA CYS A 176 8.24 17.65 2.40
C CYS A 176 8.42 16.26 3.00
N MET A 177 9.64 15.74 2.80
CA MET A 177 10.06 14.42 3.28
C MET A 177 9.09 13.30 2.78
N PRO A 178 9.04 13.06 1.46
CA PRO A 178 8.13 12.08 0.85
C PRO A 178 8.49 10.65 1.24
N THR A 179 7.49 9.79 1.38
CA THR A 179 7.62 8.50 2.06
C THR A 179 7.51 7.29 1.12
N SER A 180 6.56 7.26 0.19
CA SER A 180 6.30 6.07 -0.64
C SER A 180 5.64 6.39 -1.98
N PHE A 181 5.82 5.49 -2.94
CA PHE A 181 5.11 5.47 -4.21
C PHE A 181 4.21 4.25 -4.33
N ALA A 182 3.06 4.40 -5.00
CA ALA A 182 2.32 3.28 -5.59
C ALA A 182 2.01 3.59 -7.05
N ILE A 183 2.22 2.61 -7.93
CA ILE A 183 2.13 2.78 -9.39
C ILE A 183 1.03 1.86 -9.91
N ALA A 184 0.01 2.45 -10.51
CA ALA A 184 -1.11 1.71 -11.06
C ALA A 184 -0.72 1.02 -12.38
N SER A 185 -1.45 -0.04 -12.72
CA SER A 185 -1.31 -0.74 -14.00
C SER A 185 -1.59 0.15 -15.21
N THR A 186 -2.37 1.23 -15.02
CA THR A 186 -2.65 2.31 -15.98
C THR A 186 -1.44 3.24 -16.19
N GLY A 187 -0.43 3.16 -15.34
CA GLY A 187 0.71 4.07 -15.29
C GLY A 187 0.48 5.32 -14.45
N GLU A 188 -0.70 5.50 -13.85
CA GLU A 188 -0.94 6.57 -12.88
C GLU A 188 -0.07 6.37 -11.62
N ILE A 189 0.38 7.48 -11.05
CA ILE A 189 1.42 7.52 -10.02
C ILE A 189 0.80 8.12 -8.75
N PHE A 190 0.98 7.46 -7.62
CA PHE A 190 0.60 7.97 -6.31
C PHE A 190 1.86 8.16 -5.47
N LEU A 191 2.03 9.34 -4.89
CA LEU A 191 3.17 9.70 -4.06
C LEU A 191 2.68 10.18 -2.69
N ALA A 192 3.10 9.49 -1.63
CA ALA A 192 2.87 9.92 -0.27
C ALA A 192 3.89 11.00 0.13
N ASP A 193 3.37 12.16 0.49
CA ASP A 193 4.14 13.32 0.95
C ASP A 193 3.83 13.53 2.44
N GLY A 194 4.67 12.96 3.31
CA GLY A 194 4.20 12.40 4.58
C GLY A 194 4.80 12.93 5.89
N TYR A 195 6.11 13.08 6.06
CA TYR A 195 6.62 13.42 7.41
C TYR A 195 6.25 14.83 7.87
N CYS A 196 6.24 15.80 6.96
CA CYS A 196 5.86 17.18 7.25
C CYS A 196 4.63 17.66 6.46
N ASN A 197 4.03 16.78 5.65
CA ASN A 197 2.78 17.02 4.94
C ASN A 197 1.79 15.87 5.20
N SER A 198 0.51 16.06 4.87
CA SER A 198 -0.56 15.08 5.11
C SER A 198 -1.35 14.82 3.84
N ARG A 199 -0.66 14.45 2.76
CA ARG A 199 -1.28 14.30 1.44
C ARG A 199 -0.68 13.18 0.59
N ILE A 200 -1.50 12.64 -0.29
CA ILE A 200 -1.10 11.81 -1.42
C ILE A 200 -1.29 12.64 -2.69
N LEU A 201 -0.25 12.72 -3.51
CA LEU A 201 -0.29 13.37 -4.81
C LEU A 201 -0.50 12.29 -5.88
N LYS A 202 -1.54 12.44 -6.70
CA LYS A 202 -1.84 11.58 -7.84
C LYS A 202 -1.41 12.27 -9.13
N PHE A 203 -0.56 11.63 -9.92
CA PHE A 203 -0.09 12.10 -11.21
C PHE A 203 -0.49 11.14 -12.33
N ASN A 204 -0.54 11.64 -13.55
CA ASN A 204 -0.62 10.79 -14.73
C ASN A 204 0.73 10.12 -15.03
N ALA A 205 0.77 9.21 -16.00
CA ALA A 205 1.99 8.49 -16.39
C ALA A 205 3.14 9.39 -16.88
N ALA A 206 2.83 10.63 -17.29
CA ALA A 206 3.81 11.64 -17.70
C ALA A 206 4.32 12.51 -16.53
N GLY A 207 3.86 12.27 -15.30
CA GLY A 207 4.27 13.04 -14.11
C GLY A 207 3.53 14.37 -13.91
N GLN A 208 2.39 14.58 -14.58
CA GLN A 208 1.56 15.78 -14.38
C GLN A 208 0.56 15.55 -13.25
N LEU A 209 0.47 16.49 -12.31
CA LEU A 209 -0.41 16.39 -11.15
C LEU A 209 -1.88 16.40 -11.60
N MET A 210 -2.64 15.40 -11.15
CA MET A 210 -4.07 15.24 -11.45
C MET A 210 -4.95 15.55 -10.25
N LYS A 211 -4.57 15.06 -9.06
CA LYS A 211 -5.39 15.15 -7.85
C LYS A 211 -4.53 15.12 -6.58
N VAL A 212 -5.02 15.74 -5.52
CA VAL A 212 -4.50 15.59 -4.15
C VAL A 212 -5.53 14.85 -3.30
N ILE A 213 -5.09 13.91 -2.48
CA ILE A 213 -5.91 13.13 -1.53
C ILE A 213 -5.36 13.37 -0.11
N PRO A 214 -6.18 13.70 0.89
CA PRO A 214 -7.59 14.08 0.76
C PRO A 214 -7.75 15.42 0.01
N ASN A 215 -8.84 15.60 -0.72
CA ASN A 215 -9.23 16.91 -1.24
C ASN A 215 -10.14 17.66 -0.26
N LYS A 216 -10.36 18.97 -0.47
CA LYS A 216 -11.14 19.85 0.43
C LYS A 216 -12.58 19.38 0.72
N HIS A 217 -13.14 18.49 -0.11
CA HIS A 217 -14.50 17.98 0.02
C HIS A 217 -14.57 16.54 0.56
N GLU A 218 -13.43 15.94 0.92
CA GLU A 218 -13.33 14.61 1.51
C GLU A 218 -13.19 14.73 3.04
N PHE A 219 -13.99 13.98 3.78
CA PHE A 219 -13.89 13.85 5.24
C PHE A 219 -12.83 12.81 5.61
N LEU A 220 -11.60 13.04 5.17
CA LEU A 220 -10.44 12.22 5.45
C LEU A 220 -9.31 13.13 5.90
N SER A 221 -8.71 12.82 7.04
CA SER A 221 -7.44 13.38 7.49
C SER A 221 -6.36 12.32 7.40
N LEU A 222 -5.11 12.72 7.17
CA LEU A 222 -3.96 11.84 7.21
C LEU A 222 -2.93 12.42 8.18
N GLN A 223 -2.17 11.55 8.84
CA GLN A 223 -1.07 11.92 9.70
C GLN A 223 0.12 11.00 9.42
N ILE A 224 1.07 11.54 8.66
CA ILE A 224 2.22 10.82 8.13
C ILE A 224 1.76 9.62 7.30
N PRO A 225 1.13 9.86 6.13
CA PRO A 225 0.95 8.80 5.15
C PRO A 225 2.33 8.23 4.79
N HIS A 226 2.57 6.96 5.12
CA HIS A 226 3.93 6.41 5.12
C HIS A 226 4.14 5.34 4.05
N GLY A 227 3.21 4.40 3.95
CA GLY A 227 3.20 3.31 2.98
C GLY A 227 1.96 3.35 2.10
N LEU A 228 2.09 2.89 0.85
CA LEU A 228 1.03 2.93 -0.16
C LEU A 228 0.91 1.60 -0.89
N ALA A 229 -0.32 1.11 -1.08
CA ALA A 229 -0.60 -0.06 -1.92
C ALA A 229 -1.92 0.10 -2.68
N LEU A 230 -2.00 -0.42 -3.91
CA LEU A 230 -3.20 -0.31 -4.75
C LEU A 230 -3.98 -1.63 -4.79
N LEU A 231 -5.23 -1.60 -4.33
CA LEU A 231 -6.22 -2.63 -4.61
C LEU A 231 -7.00 -2.23 -5.86
N GLU A 232 -6.38 -2.43 -7.03
CA GLU A 232 -6.95 -1.99 -8.31
C GLU A 232 -8.29 -2.67 -8.62
N SER A 233 -8.50 -3.92 -8.20
CA SER A 233 -9.74 -4.67 -8.43
C SER A 233 -10.99 -3.98 -7.88
N ILE A 234 -10.83 -3.12 -6.87
CA ILE A 234 -11.90 -2.36 -6.22
C ILE A 234 -11.66 -0.84 -6.24
N ASP A 235 -10.74 -0.38 -7.10
CA ASP A 235 -10.36 1.02 -7.28
C ASP A 235 -9.98 1.74 -5.96
N ARG A 236 -9.12 1.12 -5.16
CA ARG A 236 -8.67 1.67 -3.88
C ARG A 236 -7.16 1.87 -3.81
N ILE A 237 -6.76 2.98 -3.17
CA ILE A 237 -5.39 3.20 -2.71
C ILE A 237 -5.40 3.08 -1.20
N CYS A 238 -4.70 2.10 -0.66
CA CYS A 238 -4.57 1.86 0.76
C CYS A 238 -3.32 2.55 1.30
N ILE A 239 -3.50 3.25 2.41
CA ILE A 239 -2.53 4.16 3.01
C ILE A 239 -2.24 3.67 4.43
N ALA A 240 -0.97 3.42 4.74
CA ALA A 240 -0.51 3.32 6.12
C ALA A 240 -0.51 4.72 6.72
N ASP A 241 -1.58 5.05 7.46
CA ASP A 241 -1.79 6.35 8.09
C ASP A 241 -1.14 6.31 9.49
N ARG A 242 0.20 6.44 9.49
CA ARG A 242 1.07 5.90 10.54
C ARG A 242 0.71 6.38 11.93
N GLU A 243 0.58 7.69 12.12
CA GLU A 243 0.34 8.25 13.46
C GLU A 243 -1.13 8.13 13.88
N ASN A 244 -2.05 7.95 12.94
CA ASN A 244 -3.44 7.63 13.23
C ASN A 244 -3.67 6.14 13.53
N MET A 245 -2.61 5.30 13.49
CA MET A 245 -2.67 3.87 13.84
C MET A 245 -3.76 3.10 13.10
N ARG A 246 -3.83 3.31 11.77
CA ARG A 246 -4.83 2.68 10.91
C ARG A 246 -4.32 2.45 9.50
N VAL A 247 -5.00 1.58 8.77
CA VAL A 247 -4.94 1.53 7.31
C VAL A 247 -6.24 2.12 6.77
N VAL A 248 -6.13 3.11 5.89
CA VAL A 248 -7.29 3.73 5.25
C VAL A 248 -7.20 3.58 3.73
N CYS A 249 -8.29 3.14 3.09
CA CYS A 249 -8.34 2.89 1.66
C CYS A 249 -9.42 3.76 0.98
N PRO A 250 -9.13 5.05 0.70
CA PRO A 250 -9.99 5.87 -0.16
C PRO A 250 -9.98 5.40 -1.62
N ARG A 251 -10.93 5.90 -2.41
CA ARG A 251 -10.95 5.66 -3.86
C ARG A 251 -9.69 6.19 -4.54
N ALA A 252 -9.07 5.34 -5.35
CA ALA A 252 -7.92 5.70 -6.19
C ALA A 252 -8.35 6.50 -7.44
N GLY A 253 -9.57 6.26 -7.93
CA GLY A 253 -10.12 6.93 -9.10
C GLY A 253 -9.36 6.56 -10.38
N LEU A 254 -8.94 5.30 -10.50
CA LEU A 254 -8.34 4.71 -11.70
C LEU A 254 -9.40 4.45 -12.77
N TYR A 255 -10.61 4.09 -12.33
CA TYR A 255 -11.73 3.78 -13.21
C TYR A 255 -12.87 4.77 -13.00
N GLY A 256 -13.42 5.28 -14.11
CA GLY A 256 -14.56 6.19 -14.08
C GLY A 256 -15.85 5.45 -13.76
N LEU A 257 -16.18 5.30 -12.47
CA LEU A 257 -17.50 4.82 -12.07
C LEU A 257 -18.46 6.01 -11.91
N GLN A 258 -19.49 6.06 -12.76
CA GLN A 258 -20.66 6.90 -12.52
C GLN A 258 -21.47 6.30 -11.35
N GLY A 259 -21.32 6.86 -10.15
CA GLY A 259 -22.24 6.56 -9.04
C GLY A 259 -21.58 6.40 -7.68
N ARG A 260 -22.24 7.01 -6.68
CA ARG A 260 -22.00 7.05 -5.22
C ARG A 260 -20.55 7.29 -4.75
N LYS A 261 -20.37 8.37 -3.99
CA LYS A 261 -19.22 8.54 -3.11
C LYS A 261 -19.23 7.40 -2.09
N GLU A 262 -18.40 6.40 -2.30
CA GLU A 262 -18.12 5.39 -1.29
C GLU A 262 -17.14 5.99 -0.27
N PRO A 263 -17.40 5.84 1.05
CA PRO A 263 -16.45 6.27 2.05
C PRO A 263 -15.14 5.46 1.93
N PRO A 264 -14.01 5.99 2.44
CA PRO A 264 -12.80 5.21 2.60
C PRO A 264 -13.06 4.00 3.50
N LEU A 265 -12.52 2.84 3.12
CA LEU A 265 -12.44 1.69 4.05
C LEU A 265 -11.47 2.08 5.16
N THR A 266 -11.80 1.82 6.42
CA THR A 266 -11.00 2.25 7.57
C THR A 266 -10.77 1.08 8.51
N ILE A 267 -9.58 0.50 8.44
CA ILE A 267 -9.17 -0.63 9.27
C ILE A 267 -8.38 -0.09 10.45
N GLN A 268 -8.97 -0.21 11.64
CA GLN A 268 -8.37 0.21 12.90
C GLN A 268 -8.84 -0.68 14.04
N GLU A 269 -7.90 -1.26 14.77
CA GLU A 269 -8.14 -2.03 15.99
C GLU A 269 -7.37 -1.39 17.16
N PRO A 270 -7.83 -1.52 18.42
CA PRO A 270 -7.20 -0.88 19.58
C PRO A 270 -5.71 -1.22 19.77
N ASP A 271 -5.28 -2.40 19.33
CA ASP A 271 -3.92 -2.93 19.46
C ASP A 271 -3.17 -2.95 18.12
N MET A 272 -3.67 -2.25 17.09
CA MET A 272 -3.05 -2.24 15.75
C MET A 272 -1.67 -1.57 15.77
N GLY A 273 -1.49 -0.54 16.58
CA GLY A 273 -0.28 0.27 16.62
C GLY A 273 -0.07 1.13 15.37
N LYS A 274 1.03 1.88 15.35
CA LYS A 274 1.44 2.72 14.20
C LYS A 274 1.79 1.82 13.03
N VAL A 275 1.12 2.03 11.89
CA VAL A 275 1.34 1.24 10.67
C VAL A 275 2.40 1.92 9.81
N TYR A 276 3.51 1.24 9.55
CA TYR A 276 4.62 1.82 8.80
C TYR A 276 4.47 1.57 7.30
N ASP A 277 4.04 0.38 6.88
CA ASP A 277 3.92 0.10 5.46
C ASP A 277 2.83 -0.92 5.16
N VAL A 278 2.38 -0.94 3.91
CA VAL A 278 1.33 -1.81 3.39
C VAL A 278 1.72 -2.35 2.03
N SER A 279 1.37 -3.61 1.76
CA SER A 279 1.49 -4.28 0.47
C SER A 279 0.23 -5.11 0.22
N VAL A 280 0.01 -5.56 -1.02
CA VAL A 280 -1.24 -6.23 -1.42
C VAL A 280 -0.98 -7.53 -2.17
N ARG A 281 -1.87 -8.51 -1.98
CA ARG A 281 -1.94 -9.73 -2.78
C ARG A 281 -3.39 -10.15 -2.95
N GLY A 282 -3.83 -10.31 -4.20
CA GLY A 282 -5.23 -10.57 -4.48
C GLY A 282 -6.11 -9.47 -3.88
N ASN A 283 -6.99 -9.84 -2.95
CA ASN A 283 -7.88 -8.90 -2.26
C ASN A 283 -7.45 -8.61 -0.81
N LEU A 284 -6.28 -9.07 -0.38
CA LEU A 284 -5.77 -8.88 0.98
C LEU A 284 -4.70 -7.80 1.05
N ILE A 285 -4.65 -7.13 2.19
CA ILE A 285 -3.59 -6.20 2.55
C ILE A 285 -2.68 -6.88 3.57
N TYR A 286 -1.38 -6.79 3.35
CA TYR A 286 -0.36 -7.16 4.32
C TYR A 286 0.25 -5.86 4.84
N ALA A 287 0.22 -5.65 6.15
CA ALA A 287 0.76 -4.46 6.78
C ALA A 287 1.82 -4.83 7.81
N ILE A 288 2.67 -3.86 8.16
CA ILE A 288 3.58 -3.96 9.31
C ILE A 288 3.33 -2.80 10.25
N ASN A 289 3.14 -3.10 11.53
CA ASN A 289 3.13 -2.07 12.56
C ASN A 289 4.53 -1.88 13.15
N GLY A 290 4.73 -0.80 13.89
CA GLY A 290 6.00 -0.46 14.54
C GLY A 290 5.82 -0.02 15.99
N PRO A 291 6.92 0.44 16.64
CA PRO A 291 6.88 0.90 18.02
C PRO A 291 5.81 1.96 18.25
N THR A 292 4.93 1.66 19.20
CA THR A 292 3.79 2.51 19.56
C THR A 292 3.74 2.73 21.07
N SER A 293 3.76 1.63 21.83
CA SER A 293 3.83 1.61 23.29
C SER A 293 4.43 0.27 23.74
N GLY A 294 4.83 0.14 25.01
CA GLY A 294 5.43 -1.09 25.53
C GLY A 294 4.48 -2.30 25.63
N VAL A 295 3.18 -2.13 25.33
CA VAL A 295 2.16 -3.20 25.43
C VAL A 295 1.60 -3.63 24.08
N ILE A 296 1.85 -2.87 23.01
CA ILE A 296 1.41 -3.22 21.66
C ILE A 296 2.51 -4.05 20.99
N PRO A 297 2.23 -5.30 20.61
CA PRO A 297 3.23 -6.14 19.94
C PRO A 297 3.53 -5.61 18.54
N ILE A 298 4.79 -5.75 18.13
CA ILE A 298 5.27 -5.33 16.81
C ILE A 298 5.30 -6.54 15.88
N VAL A 299 4.33 -6.59 14.97
CA VAL A 299 3.96 -7.74 14.15
C VAL A 299 3.57 -7.32 12.73
N GLY A 300 3.56 -8.29 11.84
CA GLY A 300 2.88 -8.20 10.56
C GLY A 300 1.40 -8.50 10.73
N LEU A 301 0.58 -7.88 9.89
CA LEU A 301 -0.88 -7.98 9.91
C LEU A 301 -1.34 -8.46 8.54
N THR A 302 -2.25 -9.44 8.51
CA THR A 302 -3.05 -9.75 7.33
C THR A 302 -4.43 -9.17 7.52
N ILE A 303 -4.88 -8.36 6.56
CA ILE A 303 -6.09 -7.55 6.65
C ILE A 303 -7.01 -7.95 5.51
N ASP A 304 -8.27 -8.21 5.87
CA ASP A 304 -9.38 -8.28 4.92
C ASP A 304 -10.01 -6.88 4.80
N PRO A 305 -9.76 -6.16 3.71
CA PRO A 305 -10.30 -4.82 3.52
C PRO A 305 -11.81 -4.81 3.28
N GLN A 306 -12.42 -5.91 2.79
CA GLN A 306 -13.86 -5.94 2.53
C GLN A 306 -14.67 -5.98 3.82
N ASN A 307 -14.16 -6.69 4.82
CA ASN A 307 -14.76 -6.78 6.15
C ASN A 307 -14.14 -5.79 7.15
N GLU A 308 -13.18 -4.97 6.72
CA GLU A 308 -12.45 -3.99 7.53
C GLU A 308 -11.82 -4.58 8.81
N LYS A 309 -11.25 -5.79 8.70
CA LYS A 309 -10.76 -6.58 9.85
C LYS A 309 -9.32 -7.05 9.68
N ILE A 310 -8.61 -7.14 10.81
CA ILE A 310 -7.36 -7.90 10.89
C ILE A 310 -7.75 -9.37 11.06
N ILE A 311 -7.28 -10.23 10.16
CA ILE A 311 -7.63 -11.66 10.13
C ILE A 311 -6.47 -12.57 10.56
N ASP A 312 -5.24 -12.04 10.59
CA ASP A 312 -4.07 -12.77 11.08
C ASP A 312 -2.97 -11.80 11.55
N ARG A 313 -2.14 -12.28 12.49
CA ARG A 313 -0.99 -11.56 13.04
C ARG A 313 0.21 -12.51 13.06
N TRP A 314 1.30 -12.09 12.44
CA TRP A 314 2.47 -12.93 12.21
C TRP A 314 3.75 -12.18 12.58
N SER A 315 4.80 -12.91 12.90
CA SER A 315 6.06 -12.32 13.38
C SER A 315 7.26 -13.15 12.96
N PRO A 316 8.48 -12.60 13.04
CA PRO A 316 9.70 -13.37 12.95
C PRO A 316 9.75 -14.51 13.98
N PRO A 317 10.60 -15.54 13.78
CA PRO A 317 10.69 -16.69 14.68
C PRO A 317 11.00 -16.34 16.14
N ASP A 318 11.70 -15.21 16.35
CA ASP A 318 12.12 -14.74 17.67
C ASP A 318 11.03 -13.97 18.44
N GLY A 319 9.79 -13.94 17.91
CA GLY A 319 8.60 -13.47 18.64
C GLY A 319 8.13 -12.05 18.33
N GLY A 320 8.83 -11.30 17.47
CA GLY A 320 8.42 -9.95 17.08
C GLY A 320 9.46 -9.23 16.23
N PHE A 321 9.05 -8.14 15.58
CA PHE A 321 9.97 -7.17 15.01
C PHE A 321 10.42 -6.17 16.08
N ASN A 322 11.47 -5.40 15.80
CA ASN A 322 11.93 -4.30 16.65
C ASN A 322 11.54 -2.94 16.03
N LEU A 323 11.96 -2.69 14.79
CA LEU A 323 11.58 -1.47 14.06
C LEU A 323 11.44 -1.77 12.57
N PRO A 324 10.38 -2.51 12.18
CA PRO A 324 10.08 -2.78 10.79
C PRO A 324 9.60 -1.49 10.11
N HIS A 325 9.95 -1.34 8.83
CA HIS A 325 9.80 -0.07 8.13
C HIS A 325 9.17 -0.20 6.75
N ALA A 326 9.44 -1.31 6.03
CA ALA A 326 8.84 -1.57 4.73
C ALA A 326 8.47 -3.04 4.54
N ILE A 327 7.44 -3.29 3.72
CA ILE A 327 6.96 -4.63 3.36
C ILE A 327 6.71 -4.73 1.85
N ALA A 328 7.09 -5.86 1.24
CA ALA A 328 6.77 -6.14 -0.15
C ALA A 328 6.34 -7.59 -0.34
N VAL A 329 5.18 -7.79 -0.98
CA VAL A 329 4.76 -9.11 -1.47
C VAL A 329 5.38 -9.36 -2.84
N CYS A 330 5.84 -10.60 -3.07
CA CYS A 330 6.35 -11.03 -4.36
C CYS A 330 5.23 -11.03 -5.41
N PRO A 331 5.47 -10.57 -6.66
CA PRO A 331 4.45 -10.56 -7.71
C PRO A 331 3.81 -11.92 -8.01
N ASN A 332 4.56 -13.01 -7.84
CA ASN A 332 4.07 -14.38 -8.01
C ASN A 332 3.21 -14.87 -6.81
N GLY A 333 3.10 -14.08 -5.74
CA GLY A 333 2.33 -14.38 -4.54
C GLY A 333 2.92 -15.49 -3.66
N SER A 334 4.16 -15.93 -3.85
CA SER A 334 4.73 -17.05 -3.09
C SER A 334 5.32 -16.64 -1.74
N SER A 335 5.73 -15.38 -1.61
CA SER A 335 6.48 -14.89 -0.45
C SER A 335 6.30 -13.40 -0.25
N LEU A 336 6.64 -12.92 0.94
CA LEU A 336 6.79 -11.50 1.24
C LEU A 336 8.09 -11.24 2.00
N TYR A 337 8.50 -9.99 1.99
CA TYR A 337 9.73 -9.53 2.62
C TYR A 337 9.46 -8.33 3.52
N VAL A 338 10.12 -8.28 4.68
CA VAL A 338 9.98 -7.17 5.64
C VAL A 338 11.36 -6.62 5.98
N ALA A 339 11.55 -5.33 5.75
CA ALA A 339 12.77 -4.60 6.08
C ALA A 339 12.67 -3.94 7.47
N GLU A 340 13.75 -4.01 8.26
CA GLU A 340 13.89 -3.32 9.53
C GLU A 340 15.04 -2.31 9.50
N ILE A 341 14.81 -1.13 10.08
CA ILE A 341 15.84 -0.09 10.28
C ILE A 341 16.55 -0.22 11.64
N ASN A 342 16.11 -1.14 12.50
CA ASN A 342 16.82 -1.60 13.69
C ASN A 342 16.35 -3.04 13.93
N PRO A 343 17.18 -4.08 13.72
CA PRO A 343 18.65 -4.07 13.71
C PRO A 343 19.30 -4.02 12.31
N ASN A 344 18.70 -3.34 11.32
CA ASN A 344 19.17 -3.33 9.91
C ASN A 344 19.09 -4.71 9.25
N LYS A 345 17.89 -5.29 9.22
CA LYS A 345 17.66 -6.68 8.78
C LYS A 345 16.59 -6.76 7.70
N ILE A 346 16.68 -7.80 6.87
CA ILE A 346 15.63 -8.18 5.93
C ILE A 346 15.12 -9.57 6.30
N TRP A 347 13.80 -9.72 6.37
CA TRP A 347 13.12 -10.97 6.67
C TRP A 347 12.42 -11.50 5.43
N LYS A 348 12.32 -12.83 5.33
CA LYS A 348 11.52 -13.52 4.32
C LYS A 348 10.43 -14.34 4.99
N PHE A 349 9.23 -14.27 4.44
CA PHE A 349 8.11 -15.11 4.80
C PHE A 349 7.59 -15.80 3.54
N GLU A 350 7.29 -17.10 3.63
CA GLU A 350 6.56 -17.82 2.60
C GLU A 350 5.07 -17.73 2.87
N LEU A 351 4.27 -17.53 1.84
CA LEU A 351 2.82 -17.58 1.92
C LEU A 351 2.39 -19.03 1.70
N VAL A 352 1.96 -19.69 2.77
CA VAL A 352 1.62 -21.11 2.75
C VAL A 352 0.13 -21.32 3.03
N PRO A 353 -0.49 -22.38 2.49
CA PRO A 353 -1.88 -22.69 2.81
C PRO A 353 -2.11 -22.81 4.32
N PRO A 354 -3.28 -22.39 4.80
CA PRO A 354 -3.67 -22.56 6.20
C PRO A 354 -3.65 -24.05 6.57
N LYS A 355 -3.27 -24.33 7.82
CA LYS A 355 -3.25 -25.70 8.37
C LYS A 355 -4.59 -26.12 8.94
#